data_AF-A0A4Q2XHW0-F1
#
_entry.id   AF-A0A4Q2XHW0-F1
#
_cell.length_a   1.000
_cell.length_b   1.000
_cell.length_c   1.000
_cell.angle_alpha   90.00
_cell.angle_beta   90.00
_cell.angle_gamma   90.00
#
_symmetry.space_group_name_H-M   'P 1'
#
loop_
_entity.id
_entity.type
_entity.pdbx_description
1 polymer ?
#
loop_
_entity_poly.entity_id
_entity_poly.type
_entity_poly.pdbx_seq_one_letter_code
_entity_poly.pdbx_strand_id
1 'polypeptide(L)'
;MRNFLCGNCGRRVFFENSRCLSCQSELGFVPADLAIVTFQPVAADRSLPRVDGKGSHRRCANHTTAGGCNWMIPVERPDPFCRSCRLNHIIPDLSVIRNQQAWLKLEAAKRRLVYNLISLGLPVASKQEDPACGLAFDFLEDTPPGAPGDDHVLTGHVAGLITINLNETDDPKREAARQEMGEMYRTVLGHFRHEVGHYYWDRLVRDTPRIESFRKVFGDERMNYASALASHYAQGPPPDWQLRHVSAYAACHPWEDWAETWAHYLHIIDTLDTAAAEGLIVQEGPDQTVILPPHGRPFSEIAIQWRNVRLLLNGLNRSMGLPDPYPFFLAEAVIGKLTLIHDWVAEAAGKVMPQAAPLPTKQSA
;
A
#
# COMPACT_ATOMS: atom_id res chain seq x y z
N MET A 1 -8.44 5.93 -2.83
CA MET A 1 -8.94 6.51 -1.57
C MET A 1 -10.26 7.22 -1.82
N ARG A 2 -11.19 7.12 -0.86
CA ARG A 2 -12.56 7.65 -0.98
C ARG A 2 -12.61 9.16 -0.79
N ASN A 3 -13.68 9.78 -1.29
CA ASN A 3 -14.01 11.16 -1.00
C ASN A 3 -14.68 11.27 0.37
N PHE A 4 -14.02 11.99 1.27
CA PHE A 4 -14.52 12.24 2.61
C PHE A 4 -15.11 13.64 2.72
N LEU A 5 -16.17 13.77 3.52
CA LEU A 5 -16.84 15.03 3.79
C LEU A 5 -16.79 15.31 5.28
N CYS A 6 -16.64 16.57 5.66
CA CYS A 6 -16.84 17.01 7.03
C CYS A 6 -18.31 16.82 7.40
N GLY A 7 -18.60 16.06 8.46
CA GLY A 7 -19.95 15.84 8.97
C GLY A 7 -20.63 17.10 9.53
N ASN A 8 -19.87 18.18 9.76
CA ASN A 8 -20.42 19.46 10.24
C ASN A 8 -20.78 20.43 9.11
N CYS A 9 -19.89 20.65 8.12
CA CYS A 9 -20.12 21.64 7.05
C CYS A 9 -20.26 21.06 5.64
N GLY A 10 -20.16 19.73 5.48
CA GLY A 10 -20.26 19.05 4.19
C GLY A 10 -19.09 19.28 3.23
N ARG A 11 -18.08 20.10 3.59
CA ARG A 11 -16.93 20.34 2.73
C ARG A 11 -16.04 19.10 2.62
N ARG A 12 -15.48 18.88 1.43
CA ARG A 12 -14.49 17.85 1.17
C ARG A 12 -13.29 17.97 2.12
N VAL A 13 -12.84 16.82 2.61
CA VAL A 13 -11.65 16.65 3.45
C VAL A 13 -10.83 15.48 2.92
N PHE A 14 -9.53 15.47 3.25
CA PHE A 14 -8.56 14.48 2.79
C PHE A 14 -8.18 13.52 3.92
N PHE A 15 -7.64 12.37 3.53
CA PHE A 15 -7.33 11.26 4.42
C PHE A 15 -6.40 11.66 5.58
N GLU A 16 -5.49 12.61 5.37
CA GLU A 16 -4.54 13.10 6.36
C GLU A 16 -5.08 14.25 7.22
N ASN A 17 -6.27 14.78 6.94
CA ASN A 17 -6.80 15.90 7.72
C ASN A 17 -7.22 15.45 9.13
N SER A 18 -6.78 16.21 10.14
CA SER A 18 -7.23 16.14 11.53
C SER A 18 -8.18 17.28 11.91
N ARG A 19 -8.35 18.26 11.01
CA ARG A 19 -9.29 19.38 11.13
C ARG A 19 -9.88 19.72 9.78
N CYS A 20 -11.13 20.17 9.77
CA CYS A 20 -11.75 20.71 8.57
C CYS A 20 -11.15 22.08 8.26
N LEU A 21 -10.60 22.26 7.06
CA LEU A 21 -10.01 23.53 6.64
C LEU A 21 -11.04 24.67 6.50
N SER A 22 -12.33 24.34 6.39
CA SER A 22 -13.42 25.32 6.23
C SER A 22 -14.05 25.75 7.57
N CYS A 23 -14.44 24.79 8.42
CA CYS A 23 -15.14 25.09 9.68
C CYS A 23 -14.33 24.78 10.94
N GLN A 24 -13.08 24.32 10.81
CA GLN A 24 -12.17 23.97 11.90
C GLN A 24 -12.62 22.85 12.84
N SER A 25 -13.76 22.18 12.53
CA SER A 25 -14.22 21.00 13.24
C SER A 25 -13.14 19.92 13.27
N GLU A 26 -13.08 19.22 14.40
CA GLU A 26 -12.14 18.13 14.61
C GLU A 26 -12.50 16.92 13.75
N LEU A 27 -11.48 16.31 13.13
CA LEU A 27 -11.61 15.16 12.26
C LEU A 27 -10.70 14.04 12.71
N GLY A 28 -11.10 12.81 12.44
CA GLY A 28 -10.22 11.67 12.58
C GLY A 28 -10.70 10.46 11.79
N PHE A 29 -9.77 9.63 11.36
CA PHE A 29 -10.06 8.40 10.65
C PHE A 29 -10.53 7.31 11.62
N VAL A 30 -11.68 6.71 11.33
CA VAL A 30 -12.23 5.58 12.09
C VAL A 30 -12.11 4.31 11.23
N PRO A 31 -11.21 3.37 11.57
CA PRO A 31 -10.95 2.20 10.74
C PRO A 31 -12.15 1.29 10.51
N ALA A 32 -13.07 1.20 11.48
CA ALA A 32 -14.29 0.38 11.36
C ALA A 32 -15.23 0.90 10.25
N ASP A 33 -15.22 2.22 10.01
CA ASP A 33 -16.08 2.87 9.02
C ASP A 33 -15.36 3.07 7.68
N LEU A 34 -14.04 2.90 7.65
CA LEU A 34 -13.16 3.32 6.56
C LEU A 34 -13.42 4.78 6.14
N ALA A 35 -13.64 5.66 7.13
CA ALA A 35 -14.06 7.04 6.92
C ALA A 35 -13.34 8.04 7.82
N ILE A 36 -13.21 9.28 7.33
CA ILE A 36 -12.93 10.44 8.17
C ILE A 36 -14.24 10.90 8.81
N VAL A 37 -14.24 10.98 10.13
CA VAL A 37 -15.40 11.29 10.96
C VAL A 37 -15.17 12.63 11.64
N THR A 38 -16.24 13.40 11.81
CA THR A 38 -16.21 14.67 12.52
C THR A 38 -16.62 14.50 13.98
N PHE A 39 -15.85 15.14 14.87
CA PHE A 39 -16.02 15.05 16.31
C PHE A 39 -16.44 16.39 16.90
N GLN A 40 -17.24 16.33 17.95
CA GLN A 40 -17.55 17.48 18.77
C GLN A 40 -16.29 17.92 19.55
N PRO A 41 -16.15 19.23 19.85
CA PRO A 41 -15.04 19.73 20.65
C PRO A 41 -14.93 19.01 21.99
N VAL A 42 -13.68 18.77 22.41
CA VAL A 42 -13.23 18.05 23.61
C VAL A 42 -14.22 18.06 24.77
N ALA A 43 -14.68 16.87 25.18
CA ALA A 43 -15.31 16.65 26.48
C ALA A 43 -14.23 16.63 27.59
N ALA A 44 -14.63 16.91 28.83
CA ALA A 44 -13.71 17.07 29.99
C ALA A 44 -12.81 15.84 30.27
N ASP A 45 -13.14 14.67 29.71
CA ASP A 45 -12.53 13.36 29.98
C ASP A 45 -11.65 12.83 28.83
N ARG A 46 -11.24 13.69 27.88
CA ARG A 46 -10.48 13.31 26.65
C ARG A 46 -11.25 12.41 25.67
N SER A 47 -12.53 12.15 25.92
CA SER A 47 -13.42 11.55 24.94
C SER A 47 -13.89 12.59 23.92
N LEU A 48 -14.12 12.13 22.70
CA LEU A 48 -14.56 12.92 21.56
C LEU A 48 -15.83 12.27 21.00
N PRO A 49 -17.01 12.81 21.35
CA PRO A 49 -18.28 12.37 20.78
C PRO A 49 -18.31 12.63 19.28
N ARG A 50 -18.80 11.66 18.50
CA ARG A 50 -19.00 11.85 17.06
C ARG A 50 -20.20 12.75 16.79
N VAL A 51 -20.11 13.61 15.79
CA VAL A 51 -21.24 14.46 15.35
C VAL A 51 -22.41 13.63 14.83
N ASP A 52 -22.14 12.45 14.26
CA ASP A 52 -23.17 11.52 13.76
C ASP A 52 -23.85 10.67 14.87
N GLY A 53 -23.49 10.88 16.14
CA GLY A 53 -24.09 10.19 17.27
C GLY A 53 -23.68 8.72 17.45
N LYS A 54 -22.75 8.19 16.64
CA LYS A 54 -22.33 6.77 16.68
C LYS A 54 -21.26 6.47 17.73
N GLY A 55 -21.43 7.03 18.93
CA GLY A 55 -20.53 6.85 20.07
C GLY A 55 -19.38 7.85 20.14
N SER A 56 -18.41 7.56 21.01
CA SER A 56 -17.28 8.43 21.32
C SER A 56 -15.96 7.72 21.03
N HIS A 57 -14.95 8.50 20.66
CA HIS A 57 -13.61 8.01 20.40
C HIS A 57 -12.60 8.85 21.17
N ARG A 58 -11.33 8.46 21.08
CA ARG A 58 -10.20 9.23 21.57
C ARG A 58 -9.09 9.24 20.52
N ARG A 59 -8.23 10.24 20.60
CA ARG A 59 -7.07 10.38 19.72
C ARG A 59 -6.06 9.28 20.01
N CYS A 60 -5.38 8.82 18.98
CA CYS A 60 -4.16 8.03 19.13
C CYS A 60 -3.11 8.80 19.94
N ALA A 61 -2.35 8.12 20.80
CA ALA A 61 -1.24 8.74 21.52
C ALA A 61 -0.20 9.38 20.59
N ASN A 62 -0.04 8.87 19.37
CA ASN A 62 0.84 9.48 18.35
C ASN A 62 0.26 10.72 17.66
N HIS A 63 -0.94 11.19 18.01
CA HIS A 63 -1.52 12.38 17.39
C HIS A 63 -0.67 13.63 17.62
N THR A 64 -0.18 13.84 18.85
CA THR A 64 0.60 15.04 19.21
C THR A 64 2.10 14.87 18.97
N THR A 65 2.53 13.71 18.51
CA THR A 65 3.93 13.45 18.14
C THR A 65 4.21 13.94 16.72
N ALA A 66 5.48 13.94 16.31
CA ALA A 66 5.88 14.25 14.94
C ALA A 66 5.20 13.36 13.87
N GLY A 67 4.71 12.16 14.22
CA GLY A 67 4.02 11.26 13.30
C GLY A 67 2.63 11.71 12.87
N GLY A 68 2.06 12.72 13.56
CA GLY A 68 0.82 13.40 13.17
C GLY A 68 -0.37 12.47 12.95
N CYS A 69 -0.54 11.46 13.82
CA CYS A 69 -1.57 10.44 13.62
C CYS A 69 -2.98 11.02 13.78
N ASN A 70 -3.83 10.91 12.76
CA ASN A 70 -5.23 11.33 12.80
C ASN A 70 -6.21 10.14 12.97
N TRP A 71 -5.73 8.95 13.29
CA TRP A 71 -6.61 7.78 13.48
C TRP A 71 -7.16 7.74 14.91
N MET A 72 -8.42 7.33 15.01
CA MET A 72 -9.20 7.35 16.24
C MET A 72 -9.32 5.95 16.85
N ILE A 73 -9.51 5.93 18.17
CA ILE A 73 -9.62 4.72 18.99
C ILE A 73 -10.97 4.76 19.69
N PRO A 74 -11.78 3.67 19.66
CA PRO A 74 -12.97 3.57 20.50
C PRO A 74 -12.61 3.76 21.99
N VAL A 75 -13.44 4.45 22.75
CA VAL A 75 -13.13 4.76 24.17
C VAL A 75 -12.99 3.50 25.03
N GLU A 76 -13.65 2.42 24.64
CA GLU A 76 -13.65 1.11 25.30
C GLU A 76 -12.33 0.35 25.10
N ARG A 77 -11.52 0.72 24.10
CA ARG A 77 -10.26 0.03 23.84
C ARG A 77 -9.16 0.54 24.79
N PRO A 78 -8.50 -0.36 25.55
CA PRO A 78 -7.47 0.05 26.51
C PRO A 78 -6.20 0.57 25.84
N ASP A 79 -5.84 0.08 24.64
CA ASP A 79 -4.58 0.43 23.98
C ASP A 79 -4.49 1.93 23.64
N PRO A 80 -3.42 2.64 24.03
CA PRO A 80 -3.30 4.07 23.74
C PRO A 80 -3.07 4.39 22.25
N PHE A 81 -2.72 3.39 21.44
CA PHE A 81 -2.38 3.53 20.03
C PHE A 81 -3.47 2.97 19.11
N CYS A 82 -3.65 3.61 17.95
CA CYS A 82 -4.63 3.16 16.95
C CYS A 82 -4.17 1.87 16.24
N ARG A 83 -5.05 1.28 15.42
CA ARG A 83 -4.75 0.04 14.69
C ARG A 83 -3.46 0.10 13.85
N SER A 84 -3.13 1.24 13.24
CA SER A 84 -1.88 1.39 12.47
C SER A 84 -0.65 1.63 13.36
N CYS A 85 -0.76 2.45 14.41
CA CYS A 85 0.39 2.75 15.29
C CYS A 85 0.77 1.58 16.21
N ARG A 86 -0.14 0.66 16.52
CA ARG A 86 0.17 -0.57 17.27
C ARG A 86 1.01 -1.58 16.48
N LEU A 87 1.16 -1.37 15.18
CA LEU A 87 2.07 -2.17 14.36
C LEU A 87 3.54 -1.71 14.52
N ASN A 88 3.81 -0.61 15.22
CA ASN A 88 5.18 -0.18 15.46
C ASN A 88 5.80 -1.01 16.57
N HIS A 89 6.94 -1.64 16.26
CA HIS A 89 7.77 -2.29 17.25
C HIS A 89 8.92 -1.37 17.65
N ILE A 90 9.72 -0.90 16.68
CA ILE A 90 10.72 0.16 16.88
C ILE A 90 10.35 1.41 16.09
N ILE A 91 10.40 2.57 16.76
CA ILE A 91 10.26 3.89 16.13
C ILE A 91 11.59 4.67 16.21
N PRO A 92 11.78 5.68 15.35
CA PRO A 92 13.00 6.48 15.39
C PRO A 92 13.15 7.28 16.68
N ASP A 93 14.38 7.68 17.02
CA ASP A 93 14.59 8.66 18.09
C ASP A 93 14.01 10.02 17.69
N LEU A 94 12.87 10.37 18.28
CA LEU A 94 12.17 11.61 18.01
C LEU A 94 12.82 12.82 18.69
N SER A 95 13.90 12.66 19.47
CA SER A 95 14.71 13.79 19.93
C SER A 95 15.43 14.50 18.76
N VAL A 96 15.67 13.77 17.66
CA VAL A 96 16.35 14.26 16.47
C VAL A 96 15.33 14.79 15.44
N ILE A 97 15.47 16.06 15.04
CA ILE A 97 14.53 16.74 14.10
C ILE A 97 14.42 16.01 12.74
N ARG A 98 15.54 15.51 12.21
CA ARG A 98 15.55 14.75 10.94
C ARG A 98 14.68 13.49 11.08
N ASN A 99 14.79 12.79 12.20
CA ASN A 99 14.05 11.56 12.47
C ASN A 99 12.55 11.85 12.64
N GLN A 100 12.18 13.00 13.20
CA GLN A 100 10.78 13.45 13.24
C GLN A 100 10.17 13.63 11.84
N GLN A 101 10.93 14.20 10.88
CA GLN A 101 10.47 14.36 9.50
C GLN A 101 10.36 13.02 8.76
N ALA A 102 11.35 12.14 8.94
CA ALA A 102 11.30 10.77 8.43
C ALA A 102 10.09 10.02 9.00
N TRP A 103 9.86 10.16 10.31
CA TRP A 103 8.74 9.55 11.01
C TRP A 103 7.39 9.96 10.44
N LEU A 104 7.18 11.25 10.18
CA LEU A 104 5.98 11.75 9.54
C LEU A 104 5.73 11.10 8.16
N LYS A 105 6.77 11.03 7.32
CA LYS A 105 6.69 10.42 5.97
C LYS A 105 6.38 8.92 6.04
N LEU A 106 7.08 8.18 6.91
CA LEU A 106 6.89 6.73 7.10
C LEU A 106 5.49 6.41 7.60
N GLU A 107 5.04 7.10 8.65
CA GLU A 107 3.72 6.87 9.21
C GLU A 107 2.59 7.25 8.24
N ALA A 108 2.74 8.31 7.45
CA ALA A 108 1.77 8.67 6.42
C ALA A 108 1.66 7.56 5.36
N ALA A 109 2.78 7.05 4.85
CA ALA A 109 2.80 5.95 3.88
C ALA A 109 2.24 4.66 4.50
N LYS A 110 2.66 4.28 5.71
CA LYS A 110 2.15 3.09 6.40
C LYS A 110 0.64 3.18 6.64
N ARG A 111 0.10 4.33 7.04
CA ARG A 111 -1.37 4.50 7.21
C ARG A 111 -2.13 4.29 5.90
N ARG A 112 -1.58 4.72 4.75
CA ARG A 112 -2.17 4.47 3.43
C ARG A 112 -2.15 2.98 3.07
N LEU A 113 -1.04 2.30 3.32
CA LEU A 113 -0.94 0.84 3.18
C LEU A 113 -1.99 0.15 4.07
N VAL A 114 -2.01 0.44 5.37
CA VAL A 114 -2.91 -0.21 6.33
C VAL A 114 -4.38 0.06 5.98
N TYR A 115 -4.72 1.27 5.51
CA TYR A 115 -6.05 1.57 4.99
C TYR A 115 -6.44 0.61 3.86
N ASN A 116 -5.56 0.41 2.88
CA ASN A 116 -5.83 -0.47 1.74
C ASN A 116 -6.01 -1.93 2.20
N LEU A 117 -5.13 -2.43 3.07
CA LEU A 117 -5.26 -3.78 3.62
C LEU A 117 -6.61 -4.00 4.34
N ILE A 118 -7.05 -3.02 5.14
CA ILE A 118 -8.35 -3.08 5.83
C ILE A 118 -9.51 -3.00 4.83
N SER A 119 -9.42 -2.16 3.79
CA SER A 119 -10.49 -2.03 2.79
C SER A 119 -10.65 -3.30 1.95
N LEU A 120 -9.55 -4.01 1.68
CA LEU A 120 -9.56 -5.32 1.05
C LEU A 120 -10.16 -6.40 1.96
N GLY A 121 -10.18 -6.19 3.28
CA GLY A 121 -10.66 -7.16 4.27
C GLY A 121 -9.56 -8.12 4.74
N LEU A 122 -8.29 -7.78 4.51
CA LEU A 122 -7.16 -8.59 4.92
C LEU A 122 -6.90 -8.47 6.43
N PRO A 123 -6.37 -9.52 7.07
CA PRO A 123 -6.04 -9.50 8.49
C PRO A 123 -4.86 -8.57 8.77
N VAL A 124 -5.13 -7.53 9.56
CA VAL A 124 -4.11 -6.62 10.10
C VAL A 124 -4.19 -6.66 11.63
N ALA A 125 -3.45 -7.59 12.22
CA ALA A 125 -3.23 -7.75 13.65
C ALA A 125 -1.76 -7.43 13.97
N SER A 126 -1.51 -6.75 15.09
CA SER A 126 -0.13 -6.53 15.54
C SER A 126 0.49 -7.82 16.09
N LYS A 127 1.82 -7.88 16.20
CA LYS A 127 2.49 -8.96 16.93
C LYS A 127 2.12 -9.06 18.42
N GLN A 128 1.52 -8.02 19.01
CA GLN A 128 0.98 -8.09 20.37
C GLN A 128 -0.38 -8.79 20.39
N GLU A 129 -1.20 -8.59 19.35
CA GLU A 129 -2.51 -9.24 19.19
C GLU A 129 -2.37 -10.70 18.72
N ASP A 130 -1.39 -10.97 17.85
CA ASP A 130 -1.08 -12.28 17.31
C ASP A 130 0.46 -12.46 17.24
N PRO A 131 1.10 -13.03 18.27
CA PRO A 131 2.55 -13.21 18.29
C PRO A 131 3.10 -14.09 17.17
N ALA A 132 2.30 -15.05 16.67
CA ALA A 132 2.74 -16.03 15.68
C ALA A 132 2.65 -15.47 14.26
N CYS A 133 1.51 -14.88 13.91
CA CYS A 133 1.22 -14.45 12.53
C CYS A 133 1.02 -12.93 12.38
N GLY A 134 1.21 -12.14 13.43
CA GLY A 134 1.01 -10.69 13.42
C GLY A 134 2.07 -9.92 12.64
N LEU A 135 1.69 -8.71 12.25
CA LEU A 135 2.50 -7.75 11.50
C LEU A 135 3.12 -6.72 12.45
N ALA A 136 4.39 -6.38 12.23
CA ALA A 136 5.09 -5.30 12.92
C ALA A 136 6.02 -4.55 11.97
N PHE A 137 6.38 -3.32 12.34
CA PHE A 137 7.30 -2.45 11.61
C PHE A 137 8.41 -1.94 12.52
N ASP A 138 9.64 -2.06 12.04
CA ASP A 138 10.83 -1.42 12.61
C ASP A 138 11.34 -0.33 11.68
N PHE A 139 11.50 0.87 12.24
CA PHE A 139 12.04 2.03 11.55
C PHE A 139 13.40 2.35 12.11
N LEU A 140 14.44 1.95 11.39
CA LEU A 140 15.81 1.97 11.87
C LEU A 140 16.67 2.92 11.04
N GLU A 141 17.70 3.48 11.67
CA GLU A 141 18.70 4.33 11.03
C GLU A 141 20.03 3.59 10.95
N ASP A 142 20.80 3.87 9.90
CA ASP A 142 22.19 3.42 9.83
C ASP A 142 22.98 4.02 10.99
N THR A 143 23.83 3.23 11.62
CA THR A 143 24.84 3.75 12.54
C THR A 143 25.84 4.64 11.79
N PRO A 144 26.30 5.76 12.38
CA PRO A 144 27.31 6.60 11.74
C PRO A 144 28.62 5.84 11.48
N PRO A 145 29.33 6.12 10.36
CA PRO A 145 30.62 5.51 10.08
C PRO A 145 31.61 5.72 11.23
N GLY A 146 32.20 4.64 11.73
CA GLY A 146 33.16 4.66 12.84
C GLY A 146 32.56 4.52 14.25
N ALA A 147 31.25 4.35 14.37
CA ALA A 147 30.63 3.87 15.61
C ALA A 147 30.83 2.34 15.76
N PRO A 148 30.85 1.77 16.99
CA PRO A 148 30.88 0.32 17.17
C PRO A 148 29.63 -0.32 16.57
N GLY A 149 29.81 -1.21 15.57
CA GLY A 149 28.72 -1.85 14.82
C GLY A 149 28.22 -0.99 13.67
N ASP A 150 29.09 -0.73 12.68
CA ASP A 150 28.79 -0.05 11.39
C ASP A 150 27.78 -0.87 10.56
N ASP A 151 26.56 -0.94 11.08
CA ASP A 151 25.49 -1.79 10.60
C ASP A 151 24.62 -0.94 9.66
N HIS A 152 24.82 -1.15 8.36
CA HIS A 152 23.88 -0.68 7.35
C HIS A 152 22.55 -1.42 7.53
N VAL A 153 21.48 -0.68 7.81
CA VAL A 153 20.15 -1.24 7.98
C VAL A 153 19.61 -1.63 6.61
N LEU A 154 19.43 -2.93 6.40
CA LEU A 154 18.73 -3.46 5.24
C LEU A 154 17.23 -3.36 5.44
N THR A 155 16.56 -2.75 4.47
CA THR A 155 15.10 -2.86 4.31
C THR A 155 14.76 -4.29 3.94
N GLY A 156 13.72 -4.86 4.56
CA GLY A 156 13.33 -6.24 4.31
C GLY A 156 12.20 -6.74 5.20
N HIS A 157 11.94 -8.03 5.13
CA HIS A 157 10.92 -8.70 5.93
C HIS A 157 11.46 -9.99 6.59
N VAL A 158 11.03 -10.27 7.82
CA VAL A 158 11.27 -11.56 8.49
C VAL A 158 10.07 -11.92 9.36
N ALA A 159 9.38 -13.02 9.04
CA ALA A 159 8.27 -13.56 9.84
C ALA A 159 7.22 -12.51 10.27
N GLY A 160 6.83 -11.62 9.36
CA GLY A 160 5.87 -10.53 9.62
C GLY A 160 6.43 -9.30 10.36
N LEU A 161 7.74 -9.23 10.62
CA LEU A 161 8.42 -7.98 10.95
C LEU A 161 8.94 -7.34 9.66
N ILE A 162 8.52 -6.11 9.39
CA ILE A 162 8.96 -5.33 8.23
C ILE A 162 9.93 -4.25 8.71
N THR A 163 11.17 -4.28 8.22
CA THR A 163 12.19 -3.28 8.55
C THR A 163 12.31 -2.29 7.41
N ILE A 164 12.24 -0.99 7.71
CA ILE A 164 12.44 0.09 6.72
C ILE A 164 13.54 1.02 7.24
N ASN A 165 14.57 1.22 6.41
CA ASN A 165 15.61 2.19 6.70
C ASN A 165 15.08 3.63 6.56
N LEU A 166 15.41 4.50 7.52
CA LEU A 166 15.01 5.91 7.51
C LEU A 166 15.50 6.68 6.27
N ASN A 167 16.61 6.26 5.68
CA ASN A 167 17.13 6.85 4.45
C ASN A 167 16.15 6.74 3.26
N GLU A 168 15.18 5.82 3.29
CA GLU A 168 14.12 5.75 2.26
C GLU A 168 13.24 7.01 2.21
N THR A 169 13.21 7.79 3.28
CA THR A 169 12.43 9.04 3.36
C THR A 169 13.16 10.26 2.79
N ASP A 170 14.45 10.13 2.52
CA ASP A 170 15.35 11.17 2.02
C ASP A 170 15.29 11.20 0.50
N ASP A 171 14.70 12.25 -0.08
CA ASP A 171 14.35 12.28 -1.50
C ASP A 171 15.60 12.22 -2.42
N PRO A 172 16.69 12.98 -2.15
CA PRO A 172 17.96 12.81 -2.85
C PRO A 172 18.56 11.40 -2.76
N LYS A 173 18.61 10.80 -1.56
CA LYS A 173 19.16 9.45 -1.40
C LYS A 173 18.31 8.40 -2.09
N ARG A 174 16.98 8.53 -2.03
CA ARG A 174 16.05 7.63 -2.70
C ARG A 174 16.18 7.74 -4.22
N GLU A 175 16.37 8.93 -4.77
CA GLU A 175 16.60 9.10 -6.20
C GLU A 175 17.96 8.55 -6.64
N ALA A 176 19.01 8.72 -5.83
CA ALA A 176 20.31 8.09 -6.08
C ALA A 176 20.20 6.56 -6.07
N ALA A 177 19.58 5.98 -5.04
CA ALA A 177 19.34 4.54 -4.95
C ALA A 177 18.49 4.04 -6.12
N ARG A 178 17.45 4.78 -6.54
CA ARG A 178 16.65 4.45 -7.72
C ARG A 178 17.52 4.34 -8.98
N GLN A 179 18.44 5.28 -9.18
CA GLN A 179 19.34 5.28 -10.34
C GLN A 179 20.38 4.16 -10.26
N GLU A 180 21.00 3.95 -9.09
CA GLU A 180 21.99 2.90 -8.85
C GLU A 180 21.40 1.50 -9.05
N MET A 181 20.16 1.30 -8.61
CA MET A 181 19.44 0.03 -8.72
C MET A 181 18.70 -0.15 -10.06
N GLY A 182 18.75 0.85 -10.95
CA GLY A 182 18.05 0.81 -12.24
C GLY A 182 16.52 0.76 -12.10
N GLU A 183 15.98 1.27 -10.98
CA GLU A 183 14.55 1.22 -10.67
C GLU A 183 13.78 2.31 -11.44
N MET A 184 12.63 1.93 -11.99
CA MET A 184 11.77 2.89 -12.71
C MET A 184 10.95 3.76 -11.74
N TYR A 185 10.77 3.32 -10.50
CA TYR A 185 9.92 3.96 -9.51
C TYR A 185 10.32 3.53 -8.09
N ARG A 186 10.70 4.48 -7.23
CA ARG A 186 11.04 4.23 -5.82
C ARG A 186 10.29 5.20 -4.91
N THR A 187 9.36 4.69 -4.10
CA THR A 187 8.65 5.48 -3.09
C THR A 187 8.53 4.70 -1.79
N VAL A 188 8.47 5.41 -0.66
CA VAL A 188 8.28 4.79 0.66
C VAL A 188 7.03 3.89 0.69
N LEU A 189 5.92 4.33 0.09
CA LEU A 189 4.71 3.52 0.00
C LEU A 189 4.90 2.29 -0.90
N GLY A 190 5.67 2.42 -1.98
CA GLY A 190 6.05 1.30 -2.85
C GLY A 190 6.78 0.21 -2.07
N HIS A 191 7.80 0.58 -1.30
CA HIS A 191 8.55 -0.37 -0.47
C HIS A 191 7.67 -1.04 0.59
N PHE A 192 6.85 -0.26 1.30
CA PHE A 192 5.91 -0.86 2.23
C PHE A 192 5.00 -1.91 1.57
N ARG A 193 4.54 -1.64 0.35
CA ARG A 193 3.69 -2.58 -0.38
C ARG A 193 4.47 -3.83 -0.81
N HIS A 194 5.71 -3.68 -1.24
CA HIS A 194 6.61 -4.78 -1.60
C HIS A 194 6.87 -5.68 -0.39
N GLU A 195 7.39 -5.11 0.71
CA GLU A 195 7.74 -5.88 1.92
C GLU A 195 6.55 -6.57 2.56
N VAL A 196 5.39 -5.89 2.59
CA VAL A 196 4.16 -6.51 3.07
C VAL A 196 3.63 -7.58 2.10
N GLY A 197 3.99 -7.51 0.81
CA GLY A 197 3.73 -8.57 -0.15
C GLY A 197 4.34 -9.90 0.29
N HIS A 198 5.57 -9.91 0.79
CA HIS A 198 6.18 -11.12 1.34
C HIS A 198 5.45 -11.62 2.60
N TYR A 199 5.05 -10.71 3.51
CA TYR A 199 4.22 -11.10 4.65
C TYR A 199 2.91 -11.79 4.21
N TYR A 200 2.25 -11.28 3.16
CA TYR A 200 1.04 -11.93 2.65
C TYR A 200 1.32 -13.20 1.84
N TRP A 201 2.52 -13.39 1.28
CA TRP A 201 2.92 -14.68 0.74
C TRP A 201 2.91 -15.76 1.83
N ASP A 202 3.50 -15.45 3.00
CA ASP A 202 3.51 -16.35 4.16
C ASP A 202 2.09 -16.66 4.64
N ARG A 203 1.18 -15.68 4.59
CA ARG A 203 -0.21 -15.82 5.06
C ARG A 203 -1.11 -16.55 4.07
N LEU A 204 -0.90 -16.37 2.78
CA LEU A 204 -1.83 -16.79 1.73
C LEU A 204 -1.35 -18.01 0.95
N VAL A 205 -0.05 -18.28 0.92
CA VAL A 205 0.56 -19.28 0.02
C VAL A 205 1.32 -20.34 0.80
N ARG A 206 2.23 -19.94 1.68
CA ARG A 206 3.08 -20.86 2.47
C ARG A 206 2.22 -21.89 3.20
N ASP A 207 2.64 -23.15 3.15
CA ASP A 207 1.98 -24.28 3.82
C ASP A 207 0.49 -24.46 3.46
N THR A 208 0.09 -23.99 2.28
CA THR A 208 -1.26 -24.21 1.72
C THR A 208 -1.18 -24.94 0.37
N PRO A 209 -2.30 -25.53 -0.11
CA PRO A 209 -2.37 -26.08 -1.47
C PRO A 209 -2.12 -25.07 -2.60
N ARG A 210 -2.15 -23.76 -2.31
CA ARG A 210 -1.89 -22.70 -3.30
C ARG A 210 -0.44 -22.69 -3.79
N ILE A 211 0.49 -23.33 -3.08
CA ILE A 211 1.91 -23.39 -3.47
C ILE A 211 2.13 -23.98 -4.86
N GLU A 212 1.31 -24.95 -5.29
CA GLU A 212 1.44 -25.55 -6.62
C GLU A 212 1.00 -24.58 -7.73
N SER A 213 -0.10 -23.85 -7.50
CA SER A 213 -0.54 -22.77 -8.39
C SER A 213 0.45 -21.62 -8.42
N PHE A 214 1.04 -21.28 -7.28
CA PHE A 214 2.12 -20.29 -7.19
C PHE A 214 3.29 -20.70 -8.08
N ARG A 215 3.81 -21.93 -7.94
CA ARG A 215 4.95 -22.42 -8.72
C ARG A 215 4.69 -22.44 -10.22
N LYS A 216 3.45 -22.74 -10.62
CA LYS A 216 3.04 -22.72 -12.02
C LYS A 216 3.06 -21.30 -12.62
N VAL A 217 2.79 -20.28 -11.81
CA VAL A 217 2.55 -18.90 -12.29
C VAL A 217 3.77 -17.98 -12.06
N PHE A 218 4.45 -18.11 -10.92
CA PHE A 218 5.59 -17.29 -10.51
C PHE A 218 6.93 -18.04 -10.64
N GLY A 219 6.92 -19.37 -10.67
CA GLY A 219 8.12 -20.20 -10.68
C GLY A 219 8.44 -20.82 -9.32
N ASP A 220 9.49 -21.65 -9.27
CA ASP A 220 9.86 -22.43 -8.10
C ASP A 220 10.62 -21.60 -7.06
N GLU A 221 9.96 -21.27 -5.96
CA GLU A 221 10.50 -20.45 -4.87
C GLU A 221 11.62 -21.13 -4.08
N ARG A 222 11.85 -22.44 -4.29
CA ARG A 222 12.93 -23.20 -3.63
C ARG A 222 14.30 -22.89 -4.24
N MET A 223 14.34 -22.11 -5.31
CA MET A 223 15.58 -21.59 -5.88
C MET A 223 16.42 -20.91 -4.78
N ASN A 224 17.74 -21.05 -4.85
CA ASN A 224 18.61 -20.39 -3.88
C ASN A 224 18.56 -18.87 -4.06
N TYR A 225 17.91 -18.19 -3.12
CA TYR A 225 17.67 -16.75 -3.16
C TYR A 225 18.95 -15.93 -3.40
N ALA A 226 19.99 -16.16 -2.60
CA ALA A 226 21.24 -15.40 -2.68
C ALA A 226 21.94 -15.57 -4.04
N SER A 227 21.94 -16.79 -4.58
CA SER A 227 22.53 -17.07 -5.90
C SER A 227 21.73 -16.45 -7.04
N ALA A 228 20.39 -16.46 -6.93
CA ALA A 228 19.50 -15.86 -7.93
C ALA A 228 19.69 -14.33 -7.98
N LEU A 229 19.77 -13.68 -6.82
CA LEU A 229 20.03 -12.26 -6.71
C LEU A 229 21.43 -11.87 -7.21
N ALA A 230 22.46 -12.64 -6.85
CA ALA A 230 23.81 -12.44 -7.36
C ALA A 230 23.89 -12.57 -8.88
N SER A 231 23.17 -13.54 -9.46
CA SER A 231 23.07 -13.70 -10.92
C SER A 231 22.39 -12.50 -11.57
N HIS A 232 21.31 -11.99 -10.97
CA HIS A 232 20.60 -10.82 -11.49
C HIS A 232 21.49 -9.57 -11.55
N TYR A 233 22.25 -9.28 -10.48
CA TYR A 233 23.17 -8.12 -10.49
C TYR A 233 24.36 -8.31 -11.43
N ALA A 234 24.84 -9.55 -11.60
CA ALA A 234 25.98 -9.83 -12.48
C ALA A 234 25.61 -9.83 -13.96
N GLN A 235 24.41 -10.31 -14.32
CA GLN A 235 24.03 -10.61 -15.71
C GLN A 235 22.84 -9.78 -16.20
N GLY A 236 22.12 -9.11 -15.30
CA GLY A 236 20.84 -8.48 -15.59
C GLY A 236 19.66 -9.47 -15.66
N PRO A 237 18.43 -8.97 -15.87
CA PRO A 237 17.27 -9.83 -16.09
C PRO A 237 17.33 -10.53 -17.45
N PRO A 238 16.60 -11.64 -17.65
CA PRO A 238 16.44 -12.27 -18.96
C PRO A 238 15.94 -11.28 -20.02
N PRO A 239 16.42 -11.32 -21.28
CA PRO A 239 16.06 -10.31 -22.30
C PRO A 239 14.55 -10.15 -22.59
N ASP A 240 13.76 -11.19 -22.31
CA ASP A 240 12.31 -11.24 -22.50
C ASP A 240 11.51 -11.02 -21.21
N TRP A 241 12.14 -10.52 -20.14
CA TRP A 241 11.52 -10.38 -18.82
C TRP A 241 10.22 -9.57 -18.86
N GLN A 242 10.12 -8.55 -19.70
CA GLN A 242 8.94 -7.66 -19.81
C GLN A 242 7.68 -8.41 -20.24
N LEU A 243 7.82 -9.58 -20.87
CA LEU A 243 6.69 -10.42 -21.26
C LEU A 243 6.10 -11.20 -20.08
N ARG A 244 6.85 -11.36 -18.98
CA ARG A 244 6.49 -12.22 -17.85
C ARG A 244 6.43 -11.48 -16.51
N HIS A 245 7.25 -10.46 -16.31
CA HIS A 245 7.48 -9.80 -15.03
C HIS A 245 7.15 -8.31 -15.10
N VAL A 246 6.66 -7.76 -13.98
CA VAL A 246 6.29 -6.35 -13.90
C VAL A 246 7.49 -5.41 -13.87
N SER A 247 8.62 -5.88 -13.34
CA SER A 247 9.89 -5.16 -13.27
C SER A 247 11.05 -6.10 -13.60
N ALA A 248 12.23 -5.53 -13.90
CA ALA A 248 13.45 -6.31 -14.10
C ALA A 248 13.81 -7.08 -12.82
N TYR A 249 13.66 -6.44 -11.66
CA TYR A 249 13.93 -7.02 -10.35
C TYR A 249 12.99 -8.20 -10.04
N ALA A 250 11.70 -8.11 -10.39
CA ALA A 250 10.76 -9.22 -10.29
C ALA A 250 11.22 -10.50 -11.04
N ALA A 251 12.09 -10.38 -12.04
CA ALA A 251 12.63 -11.54 -12.75
C ALA A 251 13.76 -12.26 -12.01
N CYS A 252 14.26 -11.71 -10.88
CA CYS A 252 15.40 -12.29 -10.18
C CYS A 252 15.02 -13.54 -9.36
N HIS A 253 13.83 -13.59 -8.78
CA HIS A 253 13.39 -14.70 -7.93
C HIS A 253 11.85 -14.75 -7.83
N PRO A 254 11.21 -15.94 -7.75
CA PRO A 254 9.75 -16.04 -7.64
C PRO A 254 9.12 -15.31 -6.45
N TRP A 255 9.82 -15.23 -5.31
CA TRP A 255 9.35 -14.40 -4.18
C TRP A 255 9.33 -12.91 -4.49
N GLU A 256 10.32 -12.41 -5.24
CA GLU A 256 10.38 -11.01 -5.65
C GLU A 256 9.34 -10.70 -6.71
N ASP A 257 9.11 -11.63 -7.64
CA ASP A 257 8.03 -11.56 -8.62
C ASP A 257 6.66 -11.42 -7.95
N TRP A 258 6.43 -12.18 -6.88
CA TRP A 258 5.24 -12.05 -6.07
C TRP A 258 5.14 -10.71 -5.36
N ALA A 259 6.19 -10.29 -4.64
CA ALA A 259 6.16 -9.06 -3.86
C ALA A 259 5.98 -7.81 -4.74
N GLU A 260 6.66 -7.77 -5.89
CA GLU A 260 6.50 -6.73 -6.90
C GLU A 260 5.09 -6.76 -7.48
N THR A 261 4.59 -7.92 -7.91
CA THR A 261 3.24 -8.02 -8.48
C THR A 261 2.17 -7.65 -7.45
N TRP A 262 2.35 -8.02 -6.19
CA TRP A 262 1.50 -7.62 -5.06
C TRP A 262 1.51 -6.10 -4.85
N ALA A 263 2.69 -5.48 -4.89
CA ALA A 263 2.82 -4.04 -4.74
C ALA A 263 2.08 -3.29 -5.86
N HIS A 264 2.18 -3.80 -7.09
CA HIS A 264 1.42 -3.32 -8.24
C HIS A 264 -0.08 -3.54 -8.09
N TYR A 265 -0.52 -4.69 -7.59
CA TYR A 265 -1.92 -4.95 -7.29
C TYR A 265 -2.49 -3.88 -6.33
N LEU A 266 -1.83 -3.65 -5.18
CA LEU A 266 -2.27 -2.62 -4.23
C LEU A 266 -2.24 -1.21 -4.82
N HIS A 267 -1.25 -0.92 -5.67
CA HIS A 267 -1.17 0.35 -6.41
C HIS A 267 -2.40 0.55 -7.29
N ILE A 268 -2.74 -0.43 -8.12
CA ILE A 268 -3.86 -0.37 -9.06
C ILE A 268 -5.16 -0.15 -8.29
N ILE A 269 -5.40 -0.94 -7.25
CA ILE A 269 -6.62 -0.84 -6.43
C ILE A 269 -6.77 0.55 -5.82
N ASP A 270 -5.74 1.08 -5.14
CA ASP A 270 -5.82 2.39 -4.48
C ASP A 270 -6.04 3.54 -5.46
N THR A 271 -5.35 3.50 -6.61
CA THR A 271 -5.43 4.56 -7.62
C THR A 271 -6.80 4.54 -8.28
N LEU A 272 -7.34 3.36 -8.63
CA LEU A 272 -8.69 3.23 -9.16
C LEU A 272 -9.76 3.63 -8.15
N ASP A 273 -9.60 3.28 -6.87
CA ASP A 273 -10.49 3.74 -5.80
C ASP A 273 -10.53 5.28 -5.73
N THR A 274 -9.38 5.93 -5.95
CA THR A 274 -9.29 7.41 -5.98
C THR A 274 -9.99 7.96 -7.22
N ALA A 275 -9.67 7.42 -8.40
CA ALA A 275 -10.29 7.84 -9.65
C ALA A 275 -11.82 7.69 -9.64
N ALA A 276 -12.32 6.56 -9.12
CA ALA A 276 -13.76 6.33 -8.97
C ALA A 276 -14.41 7.31 -7.98
N ALA A 277 -13.75 7.61 -6.86
CA ALA A 277 -14.25 8.59 -5.90
C ALA A 277 -14.37 9.99 -6.50
N GLU A 278 -13.44 10.38 -7.39
CA GLU A 278 -13.50 11.63 -8.14
C GLU A 278 -14.56 11.67 -9.25
N GLY A 279 -15.22 10.54 -9.53
CA GLY A 279 -16.14 10.44 -10.66
C GLY A 279 -15.42 10.56 -12.00
N LEU A 280 -14.18 10.05 -12.09
CA LEU A 280 -13.38 10.14 -13.30
C LEU A 280 -14.07 9.40 -14.47
N ILE A 281 -14.16 10.08 -15.61
CA ILE A 281 -14.60 9.51 -16.88
C ILE A 281 -13.46 9.69 -17.87
N VAL A 282 -13.00 8.60 -18.48
CA VAL A 282 -11.92 8.60 -19.47
C VAL A 282 -12.53 8.40 -20.86
N GLN A 283 -12.17 9.27 -21.81
CA GLN A 283 -12.56 9.16 -23.22
C GLN A 283 -11.55 8.26 -23.95
N GLU A 284 -12.05 7.28 -24.70
CA GLU A 284 -11.26 6.39 -25.57
C GLU A 284 -11.88 6.40 -26.97
N GLY A 285 -11.49 7.37 -27.79
CA GLY A 285 -12.12 7.59 -29.11
C GLY A 285 -13.59 8.03 -28.94
N PRO A 286 -14.57 7.34 -29.54
CA PRO A 286 -15.99 7.64 -29.34
C PRO A 286 -16.55 7.10 -28.02
N ASP A 287 -15.84 6.20 -27.35
CA ASP A 287 -16.31 5.50 -26.16
C ASP A 287 -15.94 6.24 -24.88
N GLN A 288 -16.80 6.13 -23.86
CA GLN A 288 -16.57 6.67 -22.53
C GLN A 288 -16.45 5.55 -21.51
N THR A 289 -15.37 5.56 -20.75
CA THR A 289 -15.19 4.66 -19.60
C THR A 289 -15.42 5.43 -18.31
N VAL A 290 -16.53 5.12 -17.63
CA VAL A 290 -16.75 5.58 -16.25
C VAL A 290 -15.90 4.71 -15.33
N ILE A 291 -15.04 5.32 -14.53
CA ILE A 291 -14.23 4.59 -13.55
C ILE A 291 -15.06 4.31 -12.31
N LEU A 292 -15.14 3.03 -11.95
CA LEU A 292 -15.95 2.49 -10.88
C LEU A 292 -15.05 1.92 -9.77
N PRO A 293 -15.51 1.86 -8.51
CA PRO A 293 -14.72 1.28 -7.45
C PRO A 293 -14.31 -0.17 -7.78
N PRO A 294 -13.02 -0.53 -7.62
CA PRO A 294 -12.50 -1.84 -8.02
C PRO A 294 -12.97 -2.98 -7.09
N HIS A 295 -13.41 -2.67 -5.87
CA HIS A 295 -13.80 -3.68 -4.89
C HIS A 295 -15.00 -4.51 -5.35
N GLY A 296 -14.87 -5.84 -5.30
CA GLY A 296 -15.95 -6.78 -5.66
C GLY A 296 -16.15 -6.99 -7.16
N ARG A 297 -15.25 -6.45 -8.00
CA ARG A 297 -15.27 -6.63 -9.45
C ARG A 297 -14.24 -7.66 -9.89
N PRO A 298 -14.48 -8.40 -10.98
CA PRO A 298 -13.46 -9.25 -11.60
C PRO A 298 -12.22 -8.45 -11.98
N PHE A 299 -11.03 -9.05 -11.84
CA PHE A 299 -9.78 -8.35 -12.19
C PHE A 299 -9.70 -7.94 -13.67
N SER A 300 -10.37 -8.66 -14.57
CA SER A 300 -10.45 -8.28 -15.98
C SER A 300 -11.08 -6.89 -16.19
N GLU A 301 -12.13 -6.54 -15.44
CA GLU A 301 -12.72 -5.21 -15.46
C GLU A 301 -11.78 -4.17 -14.85
N ILE A 302 -11.12 -4.53 -13.75
CA ILE A 302 -10.13 -3.68 -13.07
C ILE A 302 -8.97 -3.36 -14.02
N ALA A 303 -8.48 -4.34 -14.77
CA ALA A 303 -7.38 -4.18 -15.72
C ALA A 303 -7.74 -3.24 -16.89
N ILE A 304 -8.97 -3.33 -17.41
CA ILE A 304 -9.47 -2.42 -18.46
C ILE A 304 -9.52 -0.98 -17.92
N GLN A 305 -10.11 -0.77 -16.74
CA GLN A 305 -10.17 0.55 -16.12
C GLN A 305 -8.77 1.09 -15.82
N TRP A 306 -7.86 0.24 -15.33
CA TRP A 306 -6.48 0.61 -15.04
C TRP A 306 -5.74 1.06 -16.29
N ARG A 307 -5.91 0.38 -17.42
CA ARG A 307 -5.33 0.80 -18.71
C ARG A 307 -5.70 2.24 -19.03
N ASN A 308 -6.98 2.58 -18.91
CA ASN A 308 -7.50 3.89 -19.29
C ASN A 308 -7.02 4.99 -18.31
N VAL A 309 -7.03 4.70 -17.01
CA VAL A 309 -6.50 5.62 -15.99
C VAL A 309 -4.99 5.82 -16.13
N ARG A 310 -4.22 4.76 -16.38
CA ARG A 310 -2.76 4.83 -16.61
C ARG A 310 -2.43 5.73 -17.80
N LEU A 311 -3.11 5.54 -18.93
CA LEU A 311 -2.86 6.33 -20.14
C LEU A 311 -3.13 7.82 -19.90
N LEU A 312 -4.23 8.15 -19.23
CA LEU A 312 -4.54 9.52 -18.83
C LEU A 312 -3.48 10.08 -17.88
N LEU A 313 -3.16 9.34 -16.80
CA LEU A 313 -2.21 9.77 -15.78
C LEU A 313 -0.82 10.07 -16.37
N ASN A 314 -0.31 9.17 -17.21
CA ASN A 314 0.97 9.36 -17.89
C ASN A 314 0.90 10.50 -18.90
N GLY A 315 -0.20 10.62 -19.65
CA GLY A 315 -0.43 11.74 -20.58
C GLY A 315 -0.38 13.10 -19.87
N LEU A 316 -1.08 13.25 -18.74
CA LEU A 316 -1.08 14.46 -17.93
C LEU A 316 0.33 14.83 -17.44
N ASN A 317 1.12 13.84 -17.02
CA ASN A 317 2.50 14.09 -16.56
C ASN A 317 3.41 14.54 -17.71
N ARG A 318 3.33 13.88 -18.87
CA ARG A 318 4.08 14.30 -20.06
C ARG A 318 3.71 15.72 -20.51
N SER A 319 2.44 16.11 -20.42
CA SER A 319 2.00 17.49 -20.71
C SER A 319 2.60 18.53 -19.77
N MET A 320 2.97 18.13 -18.55
CA MET A 320 3.68 18.98 -17.58
C MET A 320 5.21 18.86 -17.68
N GLY A 321 5.74 18.07 -18.62
CA GLY A 321 7.18 17.81 -18.75
C GLY A 321 7.74 16.87 -17.68
N LEU A 322 6.87 16.09 -17.00
CA LEU A 322 7.26 15.12 -15.99
C LEU A 322 7.33 13.70 -16.59
N PRO A 323 8.17 12.81 -16.01
CA PRO A 323 8.22 11.41 -16.43
C PRO A 323 6.88 10.70 -16.17
N ASP A 324 6.68 9.59 -16.87
CA ASP A 324 5.53 8.71 -16.63
C ASP A 324 5.54 8.21 -15.17
N PRO A 325 4.53 8.53 -14.35
CA PRO A 325 4.47 8.08 -12.96
C PRO A 325 4.19 6.57 -12.84
N TYR A 326 3.68 5.95 -13.91
CA TYR A 326 3.55 4.50 -14.03
C TYR A 326 4.09 4.03 -15.39
N PRO A 327 5.41 3.83 -15.52
CA PRO A 327 6.06 3.47 -16.79
C PRO A 327 5.97 1.97 -17.13
N PHE A 328 5.26 1.17 -16.32
CA PHE A 328 5.26 -0.29 -16.44
C PHE A 328 4.31 -0.79 -17.53
N PHE A 329 4.75 -1.82 -18.25
CA PHE A 329 3.93 -2.58 -19.20
C PHE A 329 3.40 -3.83 -18.52
N LEU A 330 2.06 -3.99 -18.50
CA LEU A 330 1.43 -5.19 -17.94
C LEU A 330 1.12 -6.16 -19.08
N ALA A 331 2.07 -7.05 -19.36
CA ALA A 331 1.89 -8.15 -20.29
C ALA A 331 0.81 -9.13 -19.80
N GLU A 332 0.32 -9.98 -20.69
CA GLU A 332 -0.73 -10.97 -20.38
C GLU A 332 -0.37 -11.86 -19.18
N ALA A 333 0.88 -12.31 -19.09
CA ALA A 333 1.36 -13.09 -17.94
C ALA A 333 1.30 -12.32 -16.62
N VAL A 334 1.61 -11.01 -16.63
CA VAL A 334 1.52 -10.14 -15.45
C VAL A 334 0.06 -9.92 -15.05
N ILE A 335 -0.84 -9.73 -16.02
CA ILE A 335 -2.29 -9.66 -15.76
C ILE A 335 -2.80 -10.98 -15.15
N GLY A 336 -2.32 -12.13 -15.62
CA GLY A 336 -2.61 -13.44 -15.03
C GLY A 336 -2.19 -13.54 -13.57
N LYS A 337 -0.96 -13.09 -13.24
CA LYS A 337 -0.45 -13.03 -11.86
C LYS A 337 -1.29 -12.10 -10.97
N LEU A 338 -1.62 -10.91 -11.47
CA LEU A 338 -2.46 -9.94 -10.75
C LEU A 338 -3.88 -10.48 -10.51
N THR A 339 -4.44 -11.21 -11.47
CA THR A 339 -5.74 -11.88 -11.32
C THR A 339 -5.67 -12.93 -10.22
N LEU A 340 -4.62 -13.77 -10.19
CA LEU A 340 -4.44 -14.78 -9.16
C LEU A 340 -4.34 -14.15 -7.74
N ILE A 341 -3.56 -13.07 -7.61
CA ILE A 341 -3.47 -12.31 -6.35
C ILE A 341 -4.85 -11.78 -5.96
N HIS A 342 -5.58 -11.19 -6.91
CA HIS A 342 -6.91 -10.63 -6.66
C HIS A 342 -7.89 -11.68 -6.11
N ASP A 343 -7.92 -12.87 -6.72
CA ASP A 343 -8.79 -13.96 -6.32
C ASP A 343 -8.44 -14.47 -4.91
N TRP A 344 -7.15 -14.68 -4.61
CA TRP A 344 -6.71 -15.11 -3.28
C TRP A 344 -6.96 -14.08 -2.18
N VAL A 345 -6.86 -12.79 -2.51
CA VAL A 345 -7.22 -11.70 -1.59
C VAL A 345 -8.72 -11.70 -1.33
N ALA A 346 -9.56 -11.88 -2.35
CA ALA A 346 -11.01 -11.94 -2.19
C ALA A 346 -11.44 -13.15 -1.35
N GLU A 347 -10.88 -14.33 -1.61
CA GLU A 347 -11.11 -15.54 -0.81
C GLU A 347 -10.70 -15.36 0.65
N ALA A 348 -9.51 -14.79 0.91
CA ALA A 348 -9.03 -14.53 2.26
C ALA A 348 -9.90 -13.52 3.03
N ALA A 349 -10.52 -12.59 2.32
CA ALA A 349 -11.48 -11.63 2.88
C ALA A 349 -12.89 -12.20 3.05
N GLY A 350 -13.13 -13.47 2.70
CA GLY A 350 -14.45 -14.11 2.76
C GLY A 350 -15.44 -13.56 1.72
N LYS A 351 -14.96 -12.97 0.62
CA LYS A 351 -15.79 -12.39 -0.45
C LYS A 351 -15.93 -13.38 -1.60
N VAL A 352 -17.16 -13.61 -2.08
CA VAL A 352 -17.41 -14.37 -3.31
C VAL A 352 -17.30 -13.41 -4.49
N MET A 353 -16.32 -13.62 -5.38
CA MET A 353 -16.21 -12.81 -6.60
C MET A 353 -17.20 -13.30 -7.67
N PRO A 354 -17.88 -12.39 -8.38
CA PRO A 354 -18.67 -12.78 -9.54
C PRO A 354 -17.72 -13.33 -10.62
N GLN A 355 -18.14 -14.39 -11.31
CA GLN A 355 -17.42 -14.87 -12.49
C GLN A 355 -17.41 -13.77 -13.56
N ALA A 356 -16.26 -13.54 -14.20
CA ALA A 356 -16.16 -12.62 -15.32
C ALA A 356 -17.13 -13.06 -16.43
N ALA A 357 -17.93 -12.12 -16.94
CA ALA A 357 -18.67 -12.37 -18.18
C ALA A 357 -17.68 -12.68 -19.31
N PRO A 358 -17.96 -13.66 -20.20
CA PRO A 358 -17.12 -13.92 -21.35
C PRO A 358 -16.91 -12.61 -22.13
N LEU A 359 -15.66 -12.28 -22.45
CA LEU A 359 -15.34 -11.14 -23.31
C LEU A 359 -16.17 -11.25 -24.59
N PRO A 360 -16.85 -10.18 -25.04
CA PRO A 360 -17.55 -10.22 -26.31
C PRO A 360 -16.54 -10.52 -27.41
N THR A 361 -16.68 -11.70 -28.02
CA THR A 361 -15.96 -12.05 -29.23
C THR A 361 -16.20 -10.95 -30.25
N LYS A 362 -15.13 -10.24 -30.65
CA LYS A 362 -15.18 -9.35 -31.80
C LYS A 362 -15.76 -10.15 -32.96
N GLN A 363 -17.00 -9.85 -33.34
CA GLN A 363 -17.52 -10.28 -34.62
C GLN A 363 -16.66 -9.58 -35.67
N SER A 364 -15.85 -10.37 -36.37
CA SER A 364 -15.20 -9.96 -37.60
C SER A 364 -16.28 -9.53 -38.59
N ALA A 365 -16.31 -8.24 -38.91
CA ALA A 365 -16.94 -7.72 -40.11
C ALA A 365 -15.86 -7.54 -41.18
#